data_AF-A0AAW5BIF7-F1
#
_entry.id   AF-A0AAW5BIF7-F1
#
_cell.length_a   1.000
_cell.length_b   1.000
_cell.length_c   1.000
_cell.angle_alpha   90.00
_cell.angle_beta   90.00
_cell.angle_gamma   90.00
#
_symmetry.space_group_name_H-M   'P 1'
#
loop_
_entity.id
_entity.type
_entity.pdbx_description
1 polymer ?
#
loop_
_entity_poly.entity_id
_entity_poly.type
_entity_poly.pdbx_seq_one_letter_code
_entity_poly.pdbx_strand_id
1 'polypeptide(L)' 'EAESYCWNHIQDNLNRIPNLSISILATESHVSVSTVNRTLKKMGYDGYSDFKQTIRNTKNERHKNGFSKEVNQ' A
#
# COMPACT_ATOMS: atom_id res chain seq x y z
N GLU A 1 11.29 -5.42 -15.32
CA GLU A 1 11.62 -6.54 -14.41
C GLU A 1 11.59 -6.12 -12.95
N ALA A 2 12.51 -5.27 -12.47
CA ALA A 2 12.56 -4.85 -11.06
C ALA A 2 11.28 -4.18 -10.53
N GLU A 3 10.64 -3.33 -11.33
CA GLU A 3 9.40 -2.63 -10.92
C GLU A 3 8.20 -3.58 -10.84
N SER A 4 8.11 -4.55 -11.76
CA SER A 4 7.06 -5.59 -11.71
C SER A 4 7.22 -6.49 -10.49
N TYR A 5 8.46 -6.87 -10.17
CA TYR A 5 8.77 -7.62 -8.94
C TYR A 5 8.43 -6.81 -7.68
N CYS A 6 8.85 -5.54 -7.64
CA CYS A 6 8.53 -4.62 -6.54
C CYS A 6 7.02 -4.48 -6.35
N TRP A 7 6.26 -4.35 -7.45
CA TRP A 7 4.81 -4.25 -7.39
C TRP A 7 4.16 -5.50 -6.81
N ASN A 8 4.55 -6.69 -7.29
CA ASN A 8 4.03 -7.96 -6.78
C ASN A 8 4.31 -8.10 -5.27
N HIS A 9 5.55 -7.80 -4.84
CA HIS A 9 5.90 -7.84 -3.42
C HIS A 9 5.06 -6.88 -2.58
N ILE A 10 4.77 -5.66 -3.09
CA ILE A 10 3.88 -4.70 -2.44
C ILE A 10 2.46 -5.25 -2.32
N GLN A 11 1.93 -5.88 -3.38
CA GLN A 11 0.58 -6.46 -3.39
C GLN A 11 0.44 -7.60 -2.36
N ASP A 12 1.45 -8.45 -2.25
CA ASP A 12 1.47 -9.56 -1.29
C ASP A 12 1.53 -9.07 0.18
N ASN A 13 2.01 -7.84 0.40
CA ASN A 13 2.25 -7.27 1.73
C ASN A 13 1.38 -6.05 2.06
N LEU A 14 0.28 -5.79 1.32
CA LEU A 14 -0.58 -4.62 1.50
C LEU A 14 -1.03 -4.39 2.95
N ASN A 15 -1.22 -5.47 3.70
CA ASN A 15 -1.63 -5.39 5.09
C ASN A 15 -0.57 -4.75 6.02
N ARG A 16 0.71 -4.87 5.68
CA ARG A 16 1.86 -4.36 6.46
C ARG A 16 2.23 -2.95 6.06
N ILE A 17 1.97 -2.53 4.81
CA ILE A 17 2.33 -1.22 4.25
C ILE A 17 2.02 -0.02 5.17
N PRO A 18 0.85 0.10 5.82
CA PRO A 18 0.56 1.21 6.74
C PRO A 18 1.54 1.38 7.90
N ASN A 19 2.28 0.33 8.25
CA ASN A 19 3.21 0.30 9.38
C ASN A 19 4.69 0.28 8.94
N LEU A 20 4.96 0.16 7.64
CA LEU A 20 6.32 0.15 7.11
C LEU A 20 6.80 1.57 6.76
N SER A 21 8.12 1.74 6.69
CA SER A 21 8.74 2.89 6.03
C SER A 21 9.15 2.49 4.61
N ILE A 22 9.33 3.48 3.72
CA ILE A 22 9.77 3.23 2.34
C ILE A 22 11.13 2.51 2.29
N SER A 23 12.03 2.82 3.22
CA SER A 23 13.35 2.19 3.31
C SER A 23 13.24 0.72 3.67
N ILE A 24 12.40 0.36 4.65
CA ILE A 24 12.17 -1.04 5.02
C ILE A 24 11.52 -1.80 3.85
N LEU A 25 10.52 -1.21 3.20
CA LEU A 25 9.88 -1.82 2.03
C LEU A 25 10.90 -2.09 0.91
N ALA A 26 11.77 -1.11 0.62
CA ALA A 26 12.81 -1.24 -0.39
C ALA A 26 13.79 -2.37 -0.05
N THR A 27 14.21 -2.46 1.21
CA THR A 27 15.07 -3.54 1.71
C THR A 27 14.41 -4.92 1.60
N GLU A 28 13.16 -5.06 2.06
CA GLU A 28 12.40 -6.34 1.96
C GLU A 28 12.15 -6.75 0.50
N SER A 29 11.98 -5.78 -0.39
CA SER A 29 11.75 -6.01 -1.82
C SER A 29 13.05 -6.13 -2.64
N HIS A 30 14.24 -6.10 -2.00
CA HIS A 30 15.54 -6.11 -2.68
C HIS A 30 15.70 -5.05 -3.79
N VAL A 31 15.11 -3.87 -3.61
CA VAL A 31 15.21 -2.75 -4.56
C VAL A 31 15.61 -1.46 -3.85
N SER A 32 15.95 -0.43 -4.63
CA SER A 32 16.18 0.91 -4.08
C SER A 32 14.87 1.65 -3.80
N VAL A 33 14.91 2.59 -2.86
CA VAL A 33 13.80 3.53 -2.57
C VAL A 33 13.30 4.24 -3.84
N SER A 34 14.21 4.63 -4.73
CA SER A 34 13.86 5.25 -6.01
C SER A 34 13.07 4.32 -6.93
N THR A 35 13.36 3.01 -6.88
CA THR A 35 12.62 1.99 -7.64
C THR A 35 11.20 1.83 -7.11
N VAL A 36 11.01 1.85 -5.78
CA VAL A 36 9.68 1.85 -5.15
C VAL A 36 8.88 3.06 -5.63
N ASN A 37 9.43 4.26 -5.56
CA ASN A 37 8.73 5.47 -6.01
C ASN A 37 8.39 5.45 -7.50
N ARG A 38 9.31 4.99 -8.37
CA ARG A 38 9.01 4.85 -9.81
C ARG A 38 7.90 3.82 -10.07
N THR A 39 7.93 2.71 -9.36
CA THR A 39 6.88 1.67 -9.43
C THR A 39 5.53 2.27 -9.06
N LEU A 40 5.43 2.99 -7.94
CA LEU A 40 4.19 3.61 -7.49
C LEU A 40 3.69 4.69 -8.46
N LYS A 41 4.59 5.51 -9.03
CA LYS A 41 4.25 6.47 -10.08
C LYS A 41 3.66 5.82 -11.33
N LYS A 42 4.21 4.68 -11.75
CA LYS A 42 3.64 3.91 -12.88
C LYS A 42 2.25 3.36 -12.59
N MET A 43 1.93 3.11 -11.32
CA MET A 43 0.61 2.63 -10.88
C MET A 43 -0.37 3.78 -10.59
N GLY A 44 0.03 5.03 -10.83
CA GLY A 44 -0.83 6.20 -10.68
C GLY A 44 -0.78 6.90 -9.31
N TYR A 45 0.16 6.53 -8.44
CA TYR A 45 0.36 7.20 -7.14
C TYR A 45 1.45 8.27 -7.24
N ASP A 46 1.34 9.34 -6.47
CA ASP A 46 2.37 10.41 -6.49
C ASP A 46 3.70 9.97 -5.81
N GLY A 47 3.62 8.92 -4.98
CA GLY A 47 4.76 8.28 -4.34
C GLY A 47 4.33 7.40 -3.17
N TYR A 48 5.28 7.03 -2.32
CA TYR A 48 5.01 6.13 -1.19
C TYR A 48 4.06 6.70 -0.14
N SER A 49 4.17 7.99 0.20
CA SER A 49 3.31 8.60 1.22
C SER A 49 1.84 8.60 0.79
N ASP A 50 1.59 8.96 -0.48
CA ASP A 50 0.27 8.93 -1.10
C ASP A 50 -0.30 7.49 -1.10
N PHE A 51 0.45 6.54 -1.65
CA PHE A 51 0.08 5.12 -1.63
C PHE A 51 -0.25 4.61 -0.22
N LYS A 52 0.59 4.92 0.77
CA LYS A 52 0.39 4.52 2.17
C LYS A 52 -0.90 5.08 2.76
N GLN A 53 -1.24 6.32 2.39
CA GLN A 53 -2.50 6.95 2.81
C GLN A 53 -3.70 6.27 2.14
N THR A 54 -3.63 5.96 0.84
CA THR A 54 -4.68 5.22 0.13
C THR A 54 -4.98 3.89 0.81
N ILE A 55 -3.95 3.09 1.14
CA ILE A 55 -4.15 1.79 1.79
C ILE A 55 -4.78 1.94 3.19
N ARG A 56 -4.41 2.97 3.96
CA ARG A 56 -5.04 3.26 5.26
C ARG A 56 -6.52 3.60 5.11
N ASN A 57 -6.85 4.45 4.14
CA ASN A 57 -8.23 4.85 3.88
C ASN A 57 -9.09 3.65 3.45
N THR A 58 -8.59 2.82 2.53
CA THR A 58 -9.31 1.61 2.09
C THR A 58 -9.56 0.63 3.25
N LYS A 59 -8.61 0.45 4.17
CA LYS A 59 -8.84 -0.36 5.37
C LYS A 59 -9.92 0.23 6.29
N ASN A 60 -9.91 1.54 6.47
CA ASN A 60 -10.91 2.23 7.30
C ASN A 60 -12.31 2.18 6.68
N GLU A 61 -12.43 2.30 5.36
CA GLU A 61 -13.71 2.16 4.64
C GLU A 61 -14.29 0.74 4.79
N ARG A 62 -13.46 -0.29 4.63
CA ARG A 62 -13.89 -1.68 4.87
C ARG A 62 -14.40 -1.89 6.30
N HIS A 63 -13.79 -1.24 7.29
CA HIS A 63 -14.25 -1.32 8.69
C HIS A 63 -15.58 -0.59 8.92
N LYS A 64 -15.77 0.59 8.31
CA LYS A 64 -17.04 1.34 8.40
C LYS A 64 -18.21 0.61 7.74
N ASN A 65 -17.98 0.00 6.58
CA ASN A 65 -19.02 -0.74 5.85
C ASN A 65 -19.43 -2.07 6.52
N GLY A 66 -18.65 -2.57 7.49
CA GLY A 66 -19.00 -3.73 8.30
C GLY A 66 -19.93 -3.45 9.48
N PHE A 67 -20.11 -2.17 9.86
CA PHE A 67 -20.87 -1.74 11.04
C PHE A 67 -22.29 -1.22 10.72
N SER A 68 -22.75 -1.30 9.47
CA SER A 68 -24.04 -0.71 9.03
C SER A 68 -25.15 -1.71 8.70
N LYS A 69 -25.05 -2.96 9.14
CA LYS A 69 -26.21 -3.86 9.18
C LYS A 69 -26.46 -4.19 10.65
N GLU A 70 -27.68 -3.92 11.12
CA GLU A 70 -28.15 -4.04 12.50
C GLU A 70 -27.98 -2.77 13.36
N VAL A 71 -28.96 -1.86 13.28
CA VAL A 71 -29.68 -1.26 14.42
C VAL A 71 -30.73 -0.30 13.85
N ASN A 72 -31.95 -0.84 13.65
CA ASN A 72 -33.17 -0.40 14.30
C ASN A 72 -34.35 -1.19 13.72
N GLN A 73 -34.74 -2.24 14.44
CA GLN A 73 -36.11 -2.76 14.45
C GLN A 73 -36.77 -2.26 15.74
#